data_AF-A0A2E6HCE4-F1
#
_entry.id   AF-A0A2E6HCE4-F1
#
_cell.length_a   1.000
_cell.length_b   1.000
_cell.length_c   1.000
_cell.angle_alpha   90.00
_cell.angle_beta   90.00
_cell.angle_gamma   90.00
#
_symmetry.space_group_name_H-M   'P 1'
#
loop_
_entity.id
_entity.type
_entity.pdbx_description
1 polymer ?
#
loop_
_entity_poly.entity_id
_entity_poly.type
_entity_poly.pdbx_seq_one_letter_code
_entity_poly.pdbx_strand_id
1 'polypeptide(L)'
;MAFLTPSAFPFLMCSNINVSLSGKIHVFWININYCGKLDKKLNGNEIWPIPIYMKTLILMVALTFTPAFILSEESSWEQLYNGKDLSGWQTTGNWIPQKDGSLLIQPREGEKGWQRYDAYLWSKKKYKDFVLHVEYKYPPGGNSGVFFRVGDLKNPVQTGIEAQVLDSIKKKGKVGPHDHGGIIRTIGASKNMSKKPGEWNRMIVTCKGSHLQVELNGEKIVDIQLDKTPMKDRPLEGYIGLQDHGVPNNLYFRNIKVREL
;
A
#
# COMPACT_ATOMS: atom_id res chain seq x y z
N MET A 1 53.90 48.54 1.40
CA MET A 1 53.11 47.30 1.46
C MET A 1 53.75 46.29 0.54
N ALA A 2 54.31 45.23 1.11
CA ALA A 2 55.08 44.21 0.42
C ALA A 2 54.14 43.16 -0.20
N PHE A 3 54.39 42.82 -1.46
CA PHE A 3 53.99 41.54 -2.04
C PHE A 3 55.26 40.89 -2.58
N LEU A 4 55.71 39.83 -1.90
CA LEU A 4 56.65 38.84 -2.44
C LEU A 4 56.05 37.47 -2.15
N THR A 5 55.89 36.69 -3.21
CA THR A 5 55.34 35.34 -3.24
C THR A 5 56.31 34.34 -2.59
N PRO A 6 55.83 33.28 -1.93
CA PRO A 6 56.64 32.09 -1.72
C PRO A 6 56.43 31.12 -2.89
N SER A 7 57.55 30.83 -3.56
CA SER A 7 57.75 29.75 -4.52
C SER A 7 57.39 28.38 -3.96
N ALA A 8 56.66 27.58 -4.75
CA ALA A 8 56.42 26.17 -4.48
C ALA A 8 57.70 25.34 -4.64
N PHE A 9 58.04 24.53 -3.64
CA PHE A 9 58.93 23.38 -3.81
C PHE A 9 58.07 22.12 -3.98
N PRO A 10 58.33 21.26 -4.98
CA PRO A 10 57.56 20.05 -5.17
C PRO A 10 58.00 19.01 -4.12
N PHE A 11 57.20 18.79 -3.09
CA PHE A 11 57.28 17.54 -2.33
C PHE A 11 56.68 16.44 -3.18
N LEU A 12 57.51 15.49 -3.62
CA LEU A 12 57.00 14.27 -4.26
C LEU A 12 56.39 13.40 -3.16
N MET A 13 55.07 13.49 -3.00
CA MET A 13 54.30 12.55 -2.18
C MET A 13 54.10 11.27 -2.99
N CYS A 14 54.76 10.18 -2.59
CA CYS A 14 54.35 8.84 -3.00
C CYS A 14 53.44 8.26 -1.92
N SER A 15 52.12 8.34 -2.12
CA SER A 15 51.14 7.64 -1.29
C SER A 15 50.77 6.31 -1.92
N ASN A 16 51.00 5.20 -1.22
CA ASN A 16 50.37 3.92 -1.55
C ASN A 16 49.17 3.73 -0.62
N ILE A 17 47.97 3.70 -1.19
CA ILE A 17 46.72 3.46 -0.46
C ILE A 17 46.40 1.97 -0.58
N ASN A 18 46.45 1.24 0.53
CA ASN A 18 45.95 -0.13 0.60
C ASN A 18 44.65 -0.13 1.39
N VAL A 19 43.56 -0.59 0.76
CA VAL A 19 42.24 -0.71 1.36
C VAL A 19 41.99 -2.18 1.68
N SER A 20 41.71 -2.49 2.95
CA SER A 20 41.18 -3.79 3.37
C SER A 20 39.80 -3.58 3.98
N LEU A 21 38.83 -4.38 3.55
CA LEU A 21 37.43 -4.28 3.97
C LEU A 21 37.04 -5.51 4.78
N SER A 22 36.72 -5.31 6.06
CA SER A 22 35.99 -6.30 6.86
C SER A 22 35.01 -5.62 7.82
N GLY A 23 33.70 -5.86 7.63
CA GLY A 23 32.64 -5.44 8.55
C GLY A 23 32.13 -3.99 8.40
N LYS A 24 31.03 -3.68 9.09
CA LYS A 24 30.24 -2.42 9.01
C LYS A 24 30.95 -1.15 9.51
N ILE A 25 32.26 -1.18 9.71
CA ILE A 25 33.06 -0.01 10.10
C ILE A 25 34.32 0.00 9.22
N HIS A 26 34.49 1.09 8.46
CA HIS A 26 35.67 1.29 7.62
C HIS A 26 36.72 2.07 8.40
N VAL A 27 37.86 1.42 8.68
CA VAL A 27 39.03 2.07 9.30
C VAL A 27 40.08 2.29 8.23
N PHE A 28 40.44 3.55 8.00
CA PHE A 28 41.43 3.93 7.00
C PHE A 28 42.79 4.15 7.65
N TRP A 29 43.83 3.51 7.09
CA TRP A 29 45.21 3.71 7.50
C TRP A 29 45.92 4.56 6.43
N ILE A 30 46.45 5.70 6.83
CA ILE A 30 47.30 6.53 5.97
C ILE A 30 48.69 6.56 6.61
N ASN A 31 49.66 5.89 5.98
CA ASN A 31 51.06 6.00 6.35
C ASN A 31 51.70 7.11 5.52
N ILE A 32 52.11 8.19 6.19
CA ILE A 32 52.85 9.29 5.55
C ILE A 32 54.29 9.21 6.03
N ASN A 33 55.21 8.91 5.12
CA ASN A 33 56.65 8.95 5.39
C ASN A 33 57.20 10.29 4.89
N TYR A 34 57.83 11.05 5.79
CA TYR A 34 58.59 12.24 5.43
C TYR A 34 60.08 11.90 5.37
N CYS A 35 60.73 12.19 4.25
CA CYS A 35 62.18 12.15 4.15
C CYS A 35 62.66 13.57 3.82
N GLY A 36 63.13 14.30 4.83
CA GLY A 36 63.71 15.62 4.66
C GLY A 36 65.21 15.59 4.89
N LYS A 37 65.99 16.16 3.97
CA LYS A 37 67.43 16.41 4.16
C LYS A 37 67.59 17.83 4.72
N LEU A 38 68.27 17.99 5.86
CA LEU A 38 68.56 19.29 6.45
C LEU A 38 69.87 19.83 5.85
N ASP A 39 69.80 20.91 5.08
CA ASP A 39 70.98 21.67 4.65
C ASP A 39 71.35 22.71 5.72
N LYS A 40 72.17 22.31 6.70
CA LYS A 40 73.10 23.22 7.39
C LYS A 40 74.38 22.49 7.78
N LYS A 41 75.48 22.84 7.11
CA LYS A 41 76.85 22.53 7.55
C LYS A 41 77.23 23.45 8.72
N LEU A 42 77.56 22.86 9.86
CA LEU A 42 78.36 23.49 10.92
C LEU A 42 79.50 22.52 11.24
N ASN A 43 80.74 22.96 10.98
CA ASN A 43 82.01 22.36 11.39
C ASN A 43 82.18 20.84 11.17
N GLY A 44 82.41 20.45 9.91
CA GLY A 44 83.40 19.42 9.57
C GLY A 44 83.17 17.95 9.96
N ASN A 45 82.14 17.60 10.73
CA ASN A 45 81.81 16.21 11.06
C ASN A 45 80.34 15.92 10.73
N GLU A 46 80.08 14.84 9.99
CA GLU A 46 78.72 14.38 9.66
C GLU A 46 78.02 13.86 10.92
N ILE A 47 76.98 14.56 11.37
CA ILE A 47 76.08 14.10 12.42
C ILE A 47 74.77 13.69 11.74
N TRP A 48 74.47 12.39 11.74
CA TRP A 48 73.20 11.87 11.24
C TRP A 48 72.10 12.12 12.28
N PRO A 49 70.98 12.77 11.95
CA PRO A 49 69.88 12.91 12.88
C PRO A 49 69.21 11.55 13.11
N ILE A 50 69.02 11.18 14.37
CA ILE A 50 68.18 10.04 14.76
C ILE A 50 66.72 10.41 14.43
N PRO A 51 65.99 9.63 13.61
CA PRO A 51 64.60 9.96 13.29
C PRO A 51 63.73 9.87 14.54
N ILE A 52 63.19 11.00 14.99
CA ILE A 52 62.18 11.05 16.05
C ILE A 52 60.83 10.71 15.40
N TYR A 53 60.36 9.48 15.63
CA TYR A 53 59.03 9.05 15.21
C TYR A 53 57.96 9.60 16.15
N MET A 54 57.49 10.83 15.90
CA MET A 54 56.26 11.32 16.54
C MET A 54 55.04 10.80 15.76
N LYS A 55 54.41 9.74 16.28
CA LYS A 55 53.10 9.27 15.81
C LYS A 55 52.02 10.24 16.30
N THR A 56 51.74 11.27 15.51
CA THR A 56 50.59 12.15 15.79
C THR A 56 49.32 11.48 15.29
N LEU A 57 48.49 10.98 16.22
CA LEU A 57 47.17 10.43 15.93
C LEU A 57 46.19 11.59 15.69
N ILE A 58 45.87 11.89 14.44
CA ILE A 58 44.78 12.83 14.10
C ILE A 58 43.50 12.01 13.97
N LEU A 59 42.67 12.02 15.01
CA LEU A 59 41.34 11.42 14.99
C LEU A 59 40.39 12.37 14.23
N MET A 60 40.32 12.25 12.90
CA MET A 60 39.25 12.89 12.13
C MET A 60 37.94 12.12 12.34
N VAL A 61 37.11 12.59 13.28
CA VAL A 61 35.73 12.15 13.40
C VAL A 61 34.93 12.80 12.26
N ALA A 62 34.87 12.12 11.11
CA ALA A 62 33.92 12.49 10.07
C ALA A 62 32.51 12.16 10.58
N LEU A 63 31.76 13.16 11.05
CA LEU A 63 30.31 13.03 11.21
C LEU A 63 29.71 12.89 9.81
N THR A 64 29.61 11.64 9.33
CA THR A 64 28.82 11.33 8.15
C THR A 64 27.36 11.52 8.52
N PHE A 65 26.82 12.70 8.23
CA PHE A 65 25.39 12.97 8.29
C PHE A 65 24.75 12.16 7.16
N THR A 66 24.46 10.88 7.39
CA THR A 66 23.67 10.10 6.45
C THR A 66 22.25 10.66 6.54
N PRO A 67 21.69 11.28 5.49
CA PRO A 67 20.27 11.56 5.48
C PRO A 67 19.57 10.22 5.67
N ALA A 68 18.84 10.08 6.77
CA ALA A 68 17.92 8.98 6.95
C ALA A 68 16.83 9.16 5.90
N PHE A 69 17.05 8.59 4.72
CA PHE A 69 15.98 8.38 3.75
C PHE A 69 15.01 7.41 4.43
N ILE A 70 13.95 7.96 5.02
CA ILE A 70 12.77 7.20 5.39
C ILE A 70 12.18 6.74 4.05
N LEU A 71 12.49 5.51 3.66
CA LEU A 71 11.75 4.82 2.63
C LEU A 71 10.31 4.69 3.15
N SER A 72 9.41 5.50 2.59
CA SER A 72 7.97 5.27 2.73
C SER A 72 7.72 3.89 2.12
N GLU A 73 7.42 2.91 2.95
CA GLU A 73 6.99 1.59 2.48
C GLU A 73 5.70 1.82 1.68
N GLU A 74 5.78 1.78 0.34
CA GLU A 74 4.56 1.77 -0.45
C GLU A 74 3.81 0.49 -0.07
N SER A 75 2.70 0.66 0.63
CA SER A 75 1.76 -0.39 1.01
C SER A 75 1.58 -1.37 -0.17
N SER A 76 1.93 -2.65 0.01
CA SER A 76 1.70 -3.65 -1.04
C SER A 76 0.23 -4.08 -1.07
N TRP A 77 -0.24 -4.61 -2.20
CA TRP A 77 -1.56 -5.23 -2.28
C TRP A 77 -1.59 -6.55 -1.50
N GLU A 78 -2.47 -6.64 -0.50
CA GLU A 78 -2.85 -7.87 0.17
C GLU A 78 -3.97 -8.57 -0.62
N GLN A 79 -3.80 -9.85 -0.94
CA GLN A 79 -4.87 -10.67 -1.52
C GLN A 79 -5.82 -11.11 -0.41
N LEU A 80 -7.03 -10.55 -0.38
CA LEU A 80 -8.05 -10.96 0.59
C LEU A 80 -8.56 -12.37 0.26
N TYR A 81 -8.82 -12.66 -1.01
CA TYR A 81 -9.13 -14.01 -1.48
C TYR A 81 -7.93 -14.61 -2.21
N ASN A 82 -7.51 -15.79 -1.77
CA ASN A 82 -6.31 -16.47 -2.26
C ASN A 82 -6.56 -17.30 -3.54
N GLY A 83 -7.80 -17.31 -4.06
CA GLY A 83 -8.18 -18.08 -5.25
C GLY A 83 -8.35 -19.58 -5.01
N LYS A 84 -8.23 -20.07 -3.77
CA LYS A 84 -8.23 -21.51 -3.44
C LYS A 84 -9.24 -21.86 -2.37
N ASP A 85 -9.30 -21.08 -1.29
CA ASP A 85 -10.11 -21.37 -0.11
C ASP A 85 -10.47 -20.09 0.65
N LEU A 86 -11.18 -20.27 1.77
CA LEU A 86 -11.68 -19.19 2.61
C LEU A 86 -10.87 -19.00 3.89
N SER A 87 -9.61 -19.46 3.94
CA SER A 87 -8.76 -19.35 5.13
C SER A 87 -8.55 -17.90 5.61
N GLY A 88 -8.67 -16.90 4.73
CA GLY A 88 -8.61 -15.47 5.05
C GLY A 88 -9.96 -14.84 5.47
N TRP A 89 -11.05 -15.61 5.45
CA TRP A 89 -12.41 -15.10 5.60
C TRP A 89 -13.16 -15.79 6.76
N GLN A 90 -14.28 -15.19 7.14
CA GLN A 90 -15.28 -15.78 8.04
C GLN A 90 -16.64 -15.73 7.35
N THR A 91 -17.40 -16.83 7.40
CA THR A 91 -18.74 -16.95 6.81
C THR A 91 -19.48 -18.13 7.44
N THR A 92 -20.81 -18.15 7.32
CA THR A 92 -21.65 -19.30 7.72
C THR A 92 -21.90 -20.30 6.59
N GLY A 93 -21.47 -20.03 5.34
CA GLY A 93 -21.52 -21.02 4.26
C GLY A 93 -21.73 -20.44 2.86
N ASN A 94 -22.19 -21.27 1.91
CA ASN A 94 -22.64 -20.89 0.56
C ASN A 94 -21.57 -20.40 -0.44
N TRP A 95 -20.35 -20.12 0.02
CA TRP A 95 -19.24 -19.70 -0.83
C TRP A 95 -18.43 -20.90 -1.33
N ILE A 96 -18.33 -21.06 -2.65
CA ILE A 96 -17.74 -22.22 -3.31
C ILE A 96 -16.55 -21.75 -4.16
N PRO A 97 -15.30 -22.02 -3.73
CA PRO A 97 -14.11 -21.79 -4.56
C PRO A 97 -14.20 -22.53 -5.89
N GLN A 98 -13.85 -21.86 -6.98
CA GLN A 98 -13.91 -22.40 -8.34
C GLN A 98 -12.50 -22.72 -8.85
N LYS A 99 -12.42 -23.63 -9.83
CA LYS A 99 -11.14 -24.03 -10.44
C LYS A 99 -10.39 -22.90 -11.15
N ASP A 100 -11.10 -21.88 -11.62
CA ASP A 100 -10.54 -20.70 -12.29
C ASP A 100 -10.06 -19.62 -11.31
N GLY A 101 -10.06 -19.90 -10.00
CA GLY A 101 -9.69 -18.96 -8.96
C GLY A 101 -10.77 -17.94 -8.64
N SER A 102 -11.98 -18.06 -9.19
CA SER A 102 -13.14 -17.28 -8.75
C SER A 102 -13.80 -17.92 -7.51
N LEU A 103 -14.71 -17.17 -6.89
CA LEU A 103 -15.51 -17.59 -5.76
C LEU A 103 -16.99 -17.38 -6.09
N LEU A 104 -17.76 -18.46 -6.08
CA LEU A 104 -19.20 -18.43 -6.32
C LEU A 104 -19.93 -18.30 -4.98
N ILE A 105 -20.86 -17.37 -4.86
CA ILE A 105 -21.94 -17.46 -3.85
C ILE A 105 -23.09 -18.21 -4.50
N GLN A 106 -23.52 -19.32 -3.89
CA GLN A 106 -24.64 -20.12 -4.36
C GLN A 106 -25.76 -20.10 -3.30
N PRO A 107 -26.96 -19.58 -3.61
CA PRO A 107 -28.09 -19.61 -2.69
C PRO A 107 -28.44 -21.04 -2.29
N ARG A 108 -28.78 -21.24 -1.02
CA ARG A 108 -29.30 -22.52 -0.53
C ARG A 108 -30.71 -22.77 -1.02
N GLU A 109 -31.15 -24.02 -0.92
CA GLU A 109 -32.54 -24.38 -1.17
C GLU A 109 -33.48 -23.56 -0.26
N GLY A 110 -34.54 -23.00 -0.85
CA GLY A 110 -35.50 -22.15 -0.15
C GLY A 110 -35.11 -20.67 -0.07
N GLU A 111 -33.86 -20.31 -0.39
CA GLU A 111 -33.41 -18.91 -0.34
C GLU A 111 -33.89 -18.12 -1.55
N LYS A 112 -35.10 -17.56 -1.45
CA LYS A 112 -35.76 -16.80 -2.52
C LYS A 112 -36.11 -15.38 -2.08
N GLY A 113 -36.42 -14.56 -3.07
CA GLY A 113 -36.90 -13.20 -2.85
C GLY A 113 -35.78 -12.23 -2.47
N TRP A 114 -36.13 -10.94 -2.47
CA TRP A 114 -35.20 -9.86 -2.15
C TRP A 114 -34.96 -9.75 -0.64
N GLN A 115 -34.44 -10.80 -0.02
CA GLN A 115 -34.10 -10.83 1.39
C GLN A 115 -32.62 -11.12 1.61
N ARG A 116 -32.11 -10.68 2.76
CA ARG A 116 -30.72 -10.87 3.17
C ARG A 116 -30.61 -12.16 3.97
N TYR A 117 -29.62 -12.96 3.65
CA TYR A 117 -29.29 -14.20 4.38
C TYR A 117 -28.04 -14.01 5.22
N ASP A 118 -27.72 -14.98 6.06
CA ASP A 118 -26.66 -14.86 7.05
C ASP A 118 -25.25 -15.18 6.51
N ALA A 119 -25.15 -15.80 5.32
CA ALA A 119 -23.90 -16.30 4.77
C ALA A 119 -23.06 -15.22 4.09
N TYR A 120 -22.99 -14.02 4.66
CA TYR A 120 -22.04 -13.00 4.22
C TYR A 120 -20.60 -13.53 4.32
N LEU A 121 -19.72 -13.02 3.45
CA LEU A 121 -18.28 -13.27 3.54
C LEU A 121 -17.62 -12.05 4.16
N TRP A 122 -16.91 -12.21 5.28
CA TRP A 122 -16.28 -11.10 5.98
C TRP A 122 -14.76 -11.30 6.12
N SER A 123 -13.99 -10.22 5.98
CA SER A 123 -12.57 -10.24 6.28
C SER A 123 -12.32 -10.56 7.75
N LYS A 124 -11.19 -11.18 8.07
CA LYS A 124 -10.81 -11.46 9.47
C LYS A 124 -10.33 -10.23 10.23
N LYS A 125 -9.65 -9.30 9.54
CA LYS A 125 -9.21 -8.01 10.10
C LYS A 125 -10.10 -6.86 9.65
N LYS A 126 -10.03 -5.77 10.41
CA LYS A 126 -10.65 -4.48 10.07
C LYS A 126 -9.67 -3.63 9.27
N TYR A 127 -10.21 -2.71 8.48
CA TYR A 127 -9.47 -1.79 7.64
C TYR A 127 -9.98 -0.37 7.85
N LYS A 128 -9.06 0.60 7.94
CA LYS A 128 -9.37 2.02 8.11
C LYS A 128 -9.32 2.78 6.79
N ASP A 129 -8.12 3.15 6.36
CA ASP A 129 -7.87 3.83 5.10
C ASP A 129 -7.25 2.83 4.11
N PHE A 130 -7.86 2.68 2.94
CA PHE A 130 -7.50 1.62 2.00
C PHE A 130 -8.00 1.91 0.58
N VAL A 131 -7.41 1.21 -0.38
CA VAL A 131 -7.97 0.94 -1.70
C VAL A 131 -8.36 -0.54 -1.77
N LEU A 132 -9.61 -0.82 -2.08
CA LEU A 132 -10.17 -2.16 -2.27
C LEU A 132 -10.48 -2.37 -3.76
N HIS A 133 -9.94 -3.43 -4.36
CA HIS A 133 -10.27 -3.89 -5.70
C HIS A 133 -11.12 -5.15 -5.56
N VAL A 134 -12.28 -5.18 -6.22
CA VAL A 134 -13.13 -6.36 -6.36
C VAL A 134 -13.58 -6.49 -7.81
N GLU A 135 -13.47 -7.70 -8.36
CA GLU A 135 -14.14 -8.05 -9.61
C GLU A 135 -15.30 -9.00 -9.34
N TYR A 136 -16.42 -8.78 -10.04
CA TYR A 136 -17.59 -9.62 -9.93
C TYR A 136 -18.36 -9.73 -11.24
N LYS A 137 -19.08 -10.84 -11.42
CA LYS A 137 -20.11 -10.98 -12.46
C LYS A 137 -21.39 -11.48 -11.80
N TYR A 138 -22.52 -11.00 -12.31
CA TYR A 138 -23.85 -11.37 -11.85
C TYR A 138 -24.68 -11.99 -12.97
N PRO A 139 -25.65 -12.85 -12.63
CA PRO A 139 -26.66 -13.33 -13.57
C PRO A 139 -27.74 -12.25 -13.81
N PRO A 140 -28.67 -12.45 -14.77
CA PRO A 140 -29.78 -11.52 -14.97
C PRO A 140 -30.57 -11.32 -13.68
N GLY A 141 -30.79 -10.07 -13.29
CA GLY A 141 -31.46 -9.69 -12.04
C GLY A 141 -30.67 -9.96 -10.75
N GLY A 142 -29.39 -10.34 -10.83
CA GLY A 142 -28.56 -10.62 -9.66
C GLY A 142 -28.36 -9.38 -8.77
N ASN A 143 -28.30 -9.60 -7.45
CA ASN A 143 -28.18 -8.57 -6.43
C ASN A 143 -27.20 -9.01 -5.33
N SER A 144 -26.24 -8.16 -4.99
CA SER A 144 -25.33 -8.34 -3.86
C SER A 144 -24.83 -6.95 -3.43
N GLY A 145 -23.74 -6.91 -2.67
CA GLY A 145 -23.12 -5.68 -2.22
C GLY A 145 -21.68 -5.92 -1.81
N VAL A 146 -20.84 -4.92 -2.09
CA VAL A 146 -19.49 -4.84 -1.52
C VAL A 146 -19.60 -3.98 -0.27
N PHE A 147 -19.43 -4.64 0.87
CA PHE A 147 -19.44 -4.02 2.19
C PHE A 147 -18.04 -3.61 2.61
N PHE A 148 -17.92 -2.47 3.28
CA PHE A 148 -16.67 -2.00 3.85
C PHE A 148 -16.91 -1.10 5.06
N ARG A 149 -15.88 -1.01 5.92
CA ARG A 149 -15.93 -0.34 7.22
C ARG A 149 -17.14 -0.78 8.06
N VAL A 150 -17.44 -2.09 8.07
CA VAL A 150 -18.52 -2.64 8.89
C VAL A 150 -18.07 -2.73 10.35
N GLY A 151 -18.75 -2.00 11.24
CA GLY A 151 -18.46 -2.00 12.67
C GLY A 151 -18.98 -3.24 13.40
N ASP A 152 -20.20 -3.68 13.07
CA ASP A 152 -20.89 -4.83 13.65
C ASP A 152 -21.45 -5.75 12.56
N LEU A 153 -20.94 -6.98 12.50
CA LEU A 153 -21.31 -7.98 11.51
C LEU A 153 -22.75 -8.48 11.66
N LYS A 154 -23.38 -8.28 12.83
CA LYS A 154 -24.80 -8.60 13.04
C LYS A 154 -25.72 -7.55 12.44
N ASN A 155 -25.21 -6.33 12.25
CA ASN A 155 -25.96 -5.17 11.76
C ASN A 155 -25.19 -4.44 10.63
N PRO A 156 -24.79 -5.13 9.55
CA PRO A 156 -23.83 -4.58 8.60
C PRO A 156 -24.36 -3.36 7.85
N VAL A 157 -25.67 -3.33 7.55
CA VAL A 157 -26.32 -2.22 6.84
C VAL A 157 -26.41 -0.95 7.72
N GLN A 158 -26.49 -1.11 9.04
CA GLN A 158 -26.60 -0.04 10.02
C GLN A 158 -25.25 0.40 10.57
N THR A 159 -24.21 -0.42 10.42
CA THR A 159 -22.89 -0.14 10.98
C THR A 159 -21.73 -0.12 9.97
N GLY A 160 -21.98 -0.34 8.67
CA GLY A 160 -20.98 -0.20 7.61
C GLY A 160 -21.44 0.59 6.40
N ILE A 161 -20.74 0.42 5.29
CA ILE A 161 -21.08 1.06 4.00
C ILE A 161 -21.22 -0.04 2.97
N GLU A 162 -22.23 0.08 2.11
CA GLU A 162 -22.54 -0.87 1.05
C GLU A 162 -22.50 -0.15 -0.30
N ALA A 163 -21.57 -0.55 -1.15
CA ALA A 163 -21.60 -0.24 -2.58
C ALA A 163 -22.42 -1.34 -3.28
N GLN A 164 -23.53 -0.93 -3.90
CA GLN A 164 -24.51 -1.85 -4.44
C GLN A 164 -23.99 -2.61 -5.66
N VAL A 165 -24.21 -3.92 -5.67
CA VAL A 165 -24.07 -4.77 -6.87
C VAL A 165 -25.46 -5.16 -7.32
N LEU A 166 -25.88 -4.72 -8.50
CA LEU A 166 -27.20 -5.04 -9.02
C LEU A 166 -27.16 -5.12 -10.55
N ASP A 167 -27.96 -5.99 -11.15
CA ASP A 167 -28.25 -5.91 -12.58
C ASP A 167 -29.09 -4.65 -12.89
N SER A 168 -28.39 -3.53 -13.09
CA SER A 168 -28.98 -2.25 -13.47
C SER A 168 -28.78 -1.93 -14.96
N ILE A 169 -28.47 -2.91 -15.83
CA ILE A 169 -28.18 -2.63 -17.25
C ILE A 169 -29.35 -1.96 -17.99
N LYS A 170 -30.59 -2.28 -17.59
CA LYS A 170 -31.82 -1.70 -18.15
C LYS A 170 -32.27 -0.43 -17.44
N LYS A 171 -31.55 0.05 -16.42
CA LYS A 171 -31.92 1.26 -15.67
C LYS A 171 -31.82 2.48 -16.58
N LYS A 172 -32.96 3.12 -16.81
CA LYS A 172 -33.08 4.39 -17.52
C LYS A 172 -33.13 5.55 -16.53
N GLY A 173 -32.57 6.70 -16.91
CA GLY A 173 -32.58 7.91 -16.10
C GLY A 173 -31.59 7.88 -14.94
N LYS A 174 -31.93 8.61 -13.86
CA LYS A 174 -31.05 8.79 -12.70
C LYS A 174 -30.81 7.45 -11.99
N VAL A 175 -29.53 7.14 -11.76
CA VAL A 175 -29.08 6.00 -10.96
C VAL A 175 -29.19 6.39 -9.48
N GLY A 176 -29.89 5.58 -8.70
CA GLY A 176 -30.14 5.82 -7.28
C GLY A 176 -29.19 5.04 -6.36
N PRO A 177 -29.29 5.24 -5.03
CA PRO A 177 -28.49 4.53 -4.04
C PRO A 177 -28.62 3.01 -4.08
N HIS A 178 -29.75 2.50 -4.57
CA HIS A 178 -30.08 1.07 -4.68
C HIS A 178 -29.82 0.48 -6.07
N ASP A 179 -29.29 1.28 -7.00
CA ASP A 179 -28.85 0.79 -8.31
C ASP A 179 -27.33 0.54 -8.29
N HIS A 180 -26.83 -0.20 -9.27
CA HIS A 180 -25.42 -0.62 -9.36
C HIS A 180 -24.42 0.54 -9.19
N GLY A 181 -23.50 0.38 -8.24
CA GLY A 181 -22.48 1.38 -7.90
C GLY A 181 -22.97 2.50 -6.97
N GLY A 182 -24.28 2.54 -6.64
CA GLY A 182 -24.81 3.42 -5.62
C GLY A 182 -24.30 3.05 -4.23
N ILE A 183 -24.17 4.08 -3.38
CA ILE A 183 -23.90 3.91 -1.95
C ILE A 183 -25.24 3.92 -1.22
N ILE A 184 -25.62 2.76 -0.69
CA ILE A 184 -26.91 2.53 -0.03
C ILE A 184 -27.11 3.56 1.10
N ARG A 185 -28.34 4.09 1.21
CA ARG A 185 -28.75 5.17 2.14
C ARG A 185 -28.05 6.52 1.96
N THR A 186 -27.31 6.70 0.86
CA THR A 186 -26.49 7.90 0.65
C THR A 186 -26.72 8.53 -0.72
N ILE A 187 -26.10 7.98 -1.76
CA ILE A 187 -26.02 8.62 -3.09
C ILE A 187 -26.03 7.54 -4.17
N GLY A 188 -26.64 7.83 -5.32
CA GLY A 188 -26.52 6.98 -6.49
C GLY A 188 -25.24 7.26 -7.28
N ALA A 189 -24.83 6.32 -8.12
CA ALA A 189 -23.73 6.52 -9.05
C ALA A 189 -24.02 7.72 -9.99
N SER A 190 -23.00 8.50 -10.33
CA SER A 190 -23.13 9.60 -11.31
C SER A 190 -23.50 9.12 -12.71
N LYS A 191 -23.12 7.88 -13.05
CA LYS A 191 -23.34 7.25 -14.35
C LYS A 191 -23.58 5.76 -14.19
N ASN A 192 -24.48 5.21 -15.00
CA ASN A 192 -24.69 3.76 -15.06
C ASN A 192 -23.55 3.11 -15.85
N MET A 193 -22.66 2.43 -15.14
CA MET A 193 -21.51 1.73 -15.72
C MET A 193 -21.69 0.21 -15.69
N SER A 194 -22.93 -0.28 -15.55
CA SER A 194 -23.24 -1.71 -15.55
C SER A 194 -22.80 -2.37 -16.84
N LYS A 195 -22.15 -3.52 -16.73
CA LYS A 195 -22.00 -4.46 -17.85
C LYS A 195 -23.18 -5.43 -17.93
N LYS A 196 -23.27 -6.15 -19.04
CA LYS A 196 -24.33 -7.16 -19.22
C LYS A 196 -24.14 -8.30 -18.22
N PRO A 197 -25.23 -8.98 -17.81
CA PRO A 197 -25.12 -10.21 -17.03
C PRO A 197 -24.14 -11.21 -17.64
N GLY A 198 -23.33 -11.85 -16.79
CA GLY A 198 -22.26 -12.77 -17.20
C GLY A 198 -20.91 -12.10 -17.48
N GLU A 199 -20.85 -10.78 -17.67
CA GLU A 199 -19.61 -10.04 -17.87
C GLU A 199 -18.99 -9.60 -16.53
N TRP A 200 -17.65 -9.59 -16.48
CA TRP A 200 -16.91 -9.13 -15.31
C TRP A 200 -16.92 -7.60 -15.19
N ASN A 201 -17.47 -7.12 -14.07
CA ASN A 201 -17.35 -5.75 -13.60
C ASN A 201 -16.13 -5.62 -12.68
N ARG A 202 -15.47 -4.47 -12.73
CA ARG A 202 -14.36 -4.10 -11.84
C ARG A 202 -14.77 -2.89 -11.01
N MET A 203 -14.79 -3.04 -9.70
CA MET A 203 -15.02 -1.96 -8.75
C MET A 203 -13.75 -1.68 -7.96
N ILE A 204 -13.40 -0.39 -7.83
CA ILE A 204 -12.38 0.08 -6.90
C ILE A 204 -13.05 1.01 -5.89
N VAL A 205 -12.88 0.72 -4.61
CA VAL A 205 -13.32 1.59 -3.52
C VAL A 205 -12.08 2.19 -2.86
N THR A 206 -12.02 3.52 -2.77
CA THR A 206 -10.97 4.22 -2.05
C THR A 206 -11.58 4.93 -0.85
N CYS A 207 -11.05 4.62 0.33
CA CYS A 207 -11.45 5.16 1.61
C CYS A 207 -10.24 5.85 2.25
N LYS A 208 -10.30 7.17 2.48
CA LYS A 208 -9.24 7.94 3.15
C LYS A 208 -9.84 8.97 4.09
N GLY A 209 -9.78 8.73 5.40
CA GLY A 209 -10.57 9.50 6.36
C GLY A 209 -12.06 9.43 6.01
N SER A 210 -12.76 10.56 5.98
CA SER A 210 -14.15 10.65 5.54
C SER A 210 -14.34 10.66 4.02
N HIS A 211 -13.26 10.74 3.23
CA HIS A 211 -13.35 10.76 1.77
C HIS A 211 -13.58 9.35 1.23
N LEU A 212 -14.69 9.18 0.49
CA LEU A 212 -15.06 7.95 -0.20
C LEU A 212 -15.11 8.19 -1.70
N GLN A 213 -14.39 7.37 -2.46
CA GLN A 213 -14.48 7.31 -3.91
C GLN A 213 -14.80 5.89 -4.38
N VAL A 214 -15.61 5.79 -5.43
CA VAL A 214 -15.85 4.51 -6.13
C VAL A 214 -15.61 4.69 -7.62
N GLU A 215 -14.73 3.86 -8.17
CA GLU A 215 -14.57 3.65 -9.60
C GLU A 215 -15.29 2.36 -10.00
N LEU A 216 -16.07 2.41 -11.07
CA LEU A 216 -16.73 1.25 -11.67
C LEU A 216 -16.38 1.18 -13.16
N ASN A 217 -15.74 0.08 -13.56
CA ASN A 217 -15.34 -0.19 -14.94
C ASN A 217 -14.52 0.94 -15.59
N GLY A 218 -13.62 1.58 -14.83
CA GLY A 218 -12.73 2.65 -15.30
C GLY A 218 -13.30 4.06 -15.18
N GLU A 219 -14.53 4.22 -14.68
CA GLU A 219 -15.16 5.53 -14.48
C GLU A 219 -15.37 5.81 -12.99
N LYS A 220 -14.99 7.01 -12.54
CA LYS A 220 -15.26 7.46 -11.17
C LYS A 220 -16.74 7.85 -11.03
N ILE A 221 -17.50 7.00 -10.35
CA ILE A 221 -18.96 7.14 -10.23
C ILE A 221 -19.43 7.75 -8.91
N VAL A 222 -18.57 7.74 -7.88
CA VAL A 222 -18.83 8.33 -6.56
C VAL A 222 -17.57 9.04 -6.08
N ASP A 223 -17.72 10.25 -5.54
CA ASP A 223 -16.65 11.04 -4.93
C ASP A 223 -17.29 11.97 -3.89
N ILE A 224 -17.27 11.58 -2.61
CA ILE A 224 -18.03 12.26 -1.54
C ILE A 224 -17.25 12.31 -0.22
N GLN A 225 -17.60 13.29 0.62
CA GLN A 225 -17.17 13.35 2.02
C GLN A 225 -18.29 12.77 2.90
N LEU A 226 -18.05 11.59 3.49
CA LEU A 226 -19.05 10.84 4.27
C LEU A 226 -19.59 11.63 5.47
N ASP A 227 -18.74 12.44 6.11
CA ASP A 227 -19.09 13.33 7.22
C ASP A 227 -20.10 14.43 6.85
N LYS A 228 -20.31 14.68 5.55
CA LYS A 228 -21.32 15.60 5.01
C LYS A 228 -22.59 14.90 4.52
N THR A 229 -22.77 13.63 4.87
CA THR A 229 -23.92 12.81 4.43
C THR A 229 -24.69 12.24 5.63
N PRO A 230 -25.86 11.60 5.41
CA PRO A 230 -26.54 10.84 6.45
C PRO A 230 -25.71 9.69 7.07
N MET A 231 -24.55 9.36 6.48
CA MET A 231 -23.62 8.33 6.96
C MET A 231 -22.46 8.90 7.80
N LYS A 232 -22.54 10.16 8.25
CA LYS A 232 -21.48 10.82 9.04
C LYS A 232 -21.04 10.08 10.31
N ASP A 233 -21.94 9.28 10.90
CA ASP A 233 -21.69 8.54 12.15
C ASP A 233 -21.18 7.11 11.89
N ARG A 234 -20.91 6.75 10.61
CA ARG A 234 -20.32 5.45 10.27
C ARG A 234 -18.87 5.38 10.73
N PRO A 235 -18.40 4.20 11.19
CA PRO A 235 -17.03 4.06 11.64
C PRO A 235 -16.06 4.26 10.47
N LEU A 236 -14.89 4.84 10.77
CA LEU A 236 -13.81 4.99 9.80
C LEU A 236 -12.98 3.71 9.64
N GLU A 237 -13.19 2.72 10.51
CA GLU A 237 -12.53 1.42 10.49
C GLU A 237 -13.57 0.30 10.66
N GLY A 238 -13.42 -0.78 9.89
CA GLY A 238 -14.28 -1.95 10.05
C GLY A 238 -13.98 -3.06 9.04
N TYR A 239 -14.81 -4.08 9.05
CA TYR A 239 -14.64 -5.24 8.17
C TYR A 239 -15.00 -4.90 6.72
N ILE A 240 -14.38 -5.63 5.80
CA ILE A 240 -14.75 -5.71 4.38
C ILE A 240 -15.55 -6.99 4.19
N GLY A 241 -16.55 -6.97 3.31
CA GLY A 241 -17.29 -8.18 3.01
C GLY A 241 -18.13 -8.15 1.75
N LEU A 242 -18.73 -9.31 1.46
CA LEU A 242 -19.60 -9.54 0.31
C LEU A 242 -20.94 -10.07 0.78
N GLN A 243 -22.02 -9.59 0.16
CA GLN A 243 -23.39 -9.88 0.57
C GLN A 243 -23.91 -11.21 0.04
N ASP A 244 -24.62 -11.94 0.90
CA ASP A 244 -25.57 -12.98 0.51
C ASP A 244 -27.01 -12.42 0.48
N HIS A 245 -27.66 -12.54 -0.68
CA HIS A 245 -29.00 -11.99 -0.94
C HIS A 245 -29.93 -13.00 -1.68
N GLY A 246 -29.61 -14.29 -1.67
CA GLY A 246 -30.47 -15.38 -2.19
C GLY A 246 -30.75 -15.37 -3.71
N VAL A 247 -31.77 -16.09 -4.19
CA VAL A 247 -32.06 -16.16 -5.64
C VAL A 247 -32.49 -14.78 -6.22
N PRO A 248 -31.97 -14.36 -7.39
CA PRO A 248 -31.24 -15.15 -8.39
C PRO A 248 -29.70 -15.11 -8.31
N ASN A 249 -29.08 -15.29 -7.16
CA ASN A 249 -27.65 -14.97 -6.99
C ASN A 249 -26.61 -16.07 -7.23
N ASN A 250 -26.48 -16.59 -8.45
CA ASN A 250 -25.20 -17.23 -8.84
C ASN A 250 -24.16 -16.15 -9.21
N LEU A 251 -23.67 -15.40 -8.21
CA LEU A 251 -22.66 -14.35 -8.40
C LEU A 251 -21.26 -14.92 -8.21
N TYR A 252 -20.34 -14.46 -9.03
CA TYR A 252 -18.93 -14.82 -8.93
C TYR A 252 -18.12 -13.59 -8.57
N PHE A 253 -17.14 -13.78 -7.70
CA PHE A 253 -16.17 -12.77 -7.30
C PHE A 253 -14.75 -13.27 -7.57
N ARG A 254 -13.81 -12.37 -7.86
CA ARG A 254 -12.38 -12.67 -7.99
C ARG A 254 -11.55 -11.42 -7.77
N ASN A 255 -10.22 -11.59 -7.76
CA ASN A 255 -9.26 -10.49 -7.64
C ASN A 255 -9.60 -9.55 -6.47
N ILE A 256 -10.00 -10.14 -5.35
CA ILE A 256 -10.38 -9.41 -4.14
C ILE A 256 -9.10 -9.08 -3.38
N LYS A 257 -8.67 -7.83 -3.45
CA LYS A 257 -7.41 -7.38 -2.86
C LYS A 257 -7.55 -5.99 -2.28
N VAL A 258 -6.77 -5.73 -1.25
CA VAL A 258 -6.80 -4.47 -0.50
C VAL A 258 -5.38 -3.93 -0.36
N ARG A 259 -5.26 -2.62 -0.33
CA ARG A 259 -4.00 -1.93 -0.07
C ARG A 259 -4.29 -0.82 0.92
N GLU A 260 -3.74 -0.93 2.12
CA GLU A 260 -3.87 0.09 3.17
C GLU A 260 -3.18 1.39 2.75
N LEU A 261 -3.61 2.54 3.28
CA LEU A 261 -3.14 3.88 2.89
C LEU A 261 -2.49 4.65 4.03
#